data_AF-A0A963MQU6-F1
#
_entry.id   AF-A0A963MQU6-F1
#
_cell.length_a   1.000
_cell.length_b   1.000
_cell.length_c   1.000
_cell.angle_alpha   90.00
_cell.angle_beta   90.00
_cell.angle_gamma   90.00
#
_symmetry.space_group_name_H-M   'P 1'
#
loop_
_entity.id
_entity.type
_entity.pdbx_description
1 polymer ?
#
loop_
_entity_poly.entity_id
_entity_poly.type
_entity_poly.pdbx_seq_one_letter_code
_entity_poly.pdbx_strand_id
1 'polypeptide(L)'
;MPPPDSDLALRVWDPFVRVFHWSLVSCVLVNFFVVDDGETLHQLVGYTASALVVARLVWGFVGSPHARFADFFPTPARLRAHLAAIRAGRHDFQPGHNPLGALMMLALMTLVLALGLTGFLQTTDLFWGEEW
;
A
#
# COMPACT_ATOMS: atom_id res chain seq x y z
N MET A 1 -28.01 6.54 35.79
CA MET A 1 -27.86 7.29 34.54
C MET A 1 -26.51 6.88 33.95
N PRO A 2 -26.47 6.11 32.85
CA PRO A 2 -25.20 5.86 32.17
C PRO A 2 -24.67 7.18 31.60
N PRO A 3 -23.34 7.38 31.51
CA PRO A 3 -22.77 8.59 30.93
C PRO A 3 -23.22 8.75 29.46
N PRO A 4 -23.29 9.98 28.92
CA PRO A 4 -23.56 10.17 27.51
C PRO A 4 -22.45 9.49 26.73
N ASP A 5 -22.82 8.46 25.96
CA ASP A 5 -21.95 7.82 24.99
C ASP A 5 -21.54 8.92 24.00
N SER A 6 -20.38 9.54 24.23
CA SER A 6 -19.75 10.31 23.18
C SER A 6 -19.56 9.33 22.03
N ASP A 7 -20.24 9.62 20.92
CA ASP A 7 -20.12 9.03 19.59
C ASP A 7 -18.67 9.21 19.11
N LEU A 8 -17.72 8.60 19.81
CA LEU A 8 -16.29 8.70 19.57
C LEU A 8 -16.03 7.89 18.31
N ALA A 9 -16.15 8.57 17.17
CA ALA A 9 -15.80 8.05 15.86
C ALA A 9 -14.46 7.32 15.98
N LEU A 10 -14.50 5.99 15.86
CA LEU A 10 -13.34 5.14 16.03
C LEU A 10 -12.34 5.49 14.93
N ARG A 11 -11.25 6.16 15.31
CA ARG A 11 -10.29 6.72 14.36
C ARG A 11 -9.36 5.60 13.88
N VAL A 12 -9.83 4.85 12.89
CA VAL A 12 -9.10 3.70 12.36
C VAL A 12 -7.88 4.14 11.53
N TRP A 13 -8.04 5.11 10.64
CA TRP A 13 -6.98 5.51 9.71
C TRP A 13 -6.36 6.84 10.16
N ASP A 14 -5.07 6.79 10.50
CA ASP A 14 -4.33 7.99 10.85
C ASP A 14 -4.08 8.90 9.62
N PRO A 15 -3.79 10.20 9.83
CA PRO A 15 -3.59 11.15 8.73
C PRO A 15 -2.44 10.77 7.79
N PHE A 16 -1.38 10.14 8.28
CA PHE A 16 -0.25 9.73 7.46
C PHE A 16 -0.68 8.70 6.42
N VAL A 17 -1.44 7.66 6.83
CA VAL A 17 -1.91 6.62 5.90
C VAL A 17 -2.80 7.21 4.80
N ARG A 18 -3.62 8.21 5.15
CA ARG A 18 -4.49 8.91 4.19
C ARG A 18 -3.70 9.72 3.17
N VAL A 19 -2.71 10.49 3.64
CA VAL A 19 -1.82 11.28 2.77
C VAL A 19 -1.03 10.35 1.87
N PHE A 20 -0.39 9.32 2.43
CA PHE A 20 0.33 8.30 1.66
C PHE A 20 -0.54 7.71 0.55
N HIS A 21 -1.77 7.28 0.87
CA HIS A 21 -2.64 6.64 -0.10
C HIS A 21 -2.97 7.55 -1.27
N TRP A 22 -3.43 8.78 -0.99
CA TRP A 22 -3.79 9.71 -2.07
C TRP A 22 -2.57 10.18 -2.86
N SER A 23 -1.42 10.38 -2.21
CA SER A 23 -0.17 10.67 -2.92
C SER A 23 0.24 9.53 -3.85
N LEU A 24 0.16 8.27 -3.39
CA LEU A 24 0.50 7.11 -4.22
C LEU A 24 -0.48 6.95 -5.40
N VAL A 25 -1.78 7.13 -5.17
CA VAL A 25 -2.79 7.13 -6.23
C VAL A 25 -2.48 8.22 -7.27
N SER A 26 -2.16 9.43 -6.83
CA SER A 26 -1.76 10.51 -7.74
C SER A 26 -0.51 10.17 -8.53
N CYS A 27 0.54 9.63 -7.90
CA CYS A 27 1.74 9.20 -8.61
C CYS A 27 1.42 8.15 -9.69
N VAL A 28 0.64 7.12 -9.37
CA VAL A 28 0.28 6.07 -10.33
C VAL A 28 -0.54 6.63 -11.49
N LEU A 29 -1.55 7.46 -11.22
CA LEU A 29 -2.39 8.02 -12.28
C LEU A 29 -1.62 8.98 -13.19
N VAL A 30 -0.80 9.85 -12.60
CA VAL A 30 0.04 10.78 -13.37
C VAL A 30 1.04 10.01 -14.21
N ASN A 31 1.74 9.03 -13.63
CA ASN A 31 2.77 8.27 -14.34
C ASN A 31 2.19 7.37 -15.45
N PHE A 32 0.93 6.95 -15.34
CA PHE A 32 0.29 6.07 -16.31
C PHE A 32 -0.47 6.80 -17.42
N PHE A 33 -1.10 7.95 -17.11
CA PHE A 33 -1.98 8.65 -18.06
C PHE A 33 -1.45 9.99 -18.57
N VAL A 34 -0.51 10.63 -17.86
CA VAL A 34 -0.12 12.02 -18.13
C VAL A 34 1.32 12.14 -18.61
N VAL A 35 2.22 11.31 -18.07
CA VAL A 35 3.65 11.42 -18.35
C VAL A 35 4.08 10.32 -19.31
N ASP A 36 4.83 10.68 -20.34
CA ASP A 36 5.35 9.73 -21.32
C ASP A 36 6.42 8.82 -20.70
N ASP A 37 6.40 7.55 -21.10
CA ASP A 37 7.31 6.52 -20.59
C ASP A 37 8.78 6.84 -20.91
N GLY A 38 9.66 6.61 -19.94
CA GLY A 38 11.12 6.77 -20.10
C GLY A 38 11.65 8.21 -19.93
N GLU A 39 10.79 9.24 -19.97
CA GLU A 39 11.22 10.62 -19.73
C GLU A 39 11.65 10.87 -18.27
N THR A 40 12.41 11.95 -18.04
CA THR A 40 12.89 12.32 -16.70
C THR A 40 11.73 12.48 -15.70
N LEU A 41 10.60 13.04 -16.13
CA LEU A 41 9.45 13.21 -15.25
C LEU A 41 8.83 11.86 -14.86
N HIS A 42 8.77 10.89 -15.77
CA HIS A 42 8.26 9.54 -15.49
C HIS A 42 9.13 8.87 -14.43
N GLN A 43 10.45 8.95 -14.59
CA GLN A 43 11.40 8.41 -13.62
C GLN A 43 11.27 9.06 -12.25
N LEU A 44 11.18 10.39 -12.19
CA LEU A 44 11.01 11.13 -10.93
C LEU A 44 9.70 10.76 -10.21
N VAL A 45 8.59 10.63 -10.95
CA VAL A 45 7.31 10.21 -10.37
C VAL A 45 7.37 8.75 -9.89
N GLY A 46 7.99 7.86 -10.65
CA GLY A 46 8.23 6.46 -10.25
C GLY A 46 9.10 6.32 -9.00
N TYR A 47 10.17 7.10 -8.88
CA TYR A 47 11.00 7.15 -7.67
C TYR A 47 10.26 7.75 -6.48
N THR A 48 9.41 8.76 -6.71
CA THR A 48 8.54 9.32 -5.66
C THR A 48 7.57 8.27 -5.14
N ALA A 49 6.92 7.51 -6.04
CA ALA A 49 6.03 6.40 -5.66
C ALA A 49 6.78 5.33 -4.85
N SER A 50 7.99 4.97 -5.28
CA SER A 50 8.84 4.00 -4.57
C SER A 50 9.22 4.49 -3.17
N ALA A 51 9.62 5.75 -3.04
CA ALA A 51 9.94 6.37 -1.74
C ALA A 51 8.73 6.41 -0.81
N LEU A 52 7.53 6.74 -1.33
CA LEU A 52 6.29 6.68 -0.56
C LEU A 52 6.03 5.27 -0.03
N VAL A 53 6.22 4.24 -0.87
CA VAL A 53 6.03 2.83 -0.44
C VAL A 53 7.03 2.43 0.64
N VAL A 54 8.30 2.84 0.53
CA VAL A 54 9.30 2.62 1.60
C VAL A 54 8.89 3.33 2.89
N ALA A 55 8.44 4.59 2.81
CA ALA A 55 7.93 5.31 3.98
C ALA A 55 6.72 4.58 4.62
N ARG A 56 5.82 4.02 3.81
CA ARG A 56 4.70 3.22 4.29
C ARG A 56 5.13 1.91 4.93
N LEU A 57 6.17 1.25 4.41
CA LEU A 57 6.77 0.07 5.04
C LEU A 57 7.27 0.40 6.44
N VAL A 58 8.06 1.48 6.58
CA VAL A 58 8.54 1.96 7.89
C VAL A 58 7.37 2.26 8.83
N TRP A 59 6.36 3.01 8.35
CA TRP A 59 5.16 3.32 9.14
C TRP A 59 4.37 2.07 9.54
N GLY A 60 4.44 0.99 8.75
CA GLY A 60 3.84 -0.29 9.08
C GLY A 60 4.48 -1.02 10.27
N PHE A 61 5.62 -0.55 10.76
CA PHE A 61 6.22 -1.06 12.00
C PHE A 61 6.03 -0.12 13.19
N VAL A 62 6.19 1.20 12.98
CA VAL A 62 6.23 2.19 14.08
C VAL A 62 4.97 3.04 14.23
N GLY A 63 4.05 3.01 13.25
CA GLY A 63 2.88 3.89 13.17
C GLY A 63 1.77 3.58 14.19
N SER A 64 0.56 4.09 13.91
CA SER A 64 -0.64 3.86 14.74
C SER A 64 -1.04 2.37 14.76
N PRO A 65 -1.80 1.89 15.78
CA PRO A 65 -2.14 0.47 15.92
C PRO A 65 -2.70 -0.16 14.64
N HIS A 66 -3.67 0.50 13.99
CA HIS A 66 -4.30 0.01 12.76
C HIS A 66 -3.45 0.20 11.48
N ALA A 67 -2.37 0.99 11.55
CA ALA A 67 -1.43 1.13 10.45
C ALA A 67 -0.35 0.03 10.46
N ARG A 68 -0.11 -0.61 11.61
CA ARG A 68 0.94 -1.62 11.78
C ARG A 68 0.58 -2.93 11.11
N PHE A 69 1.55 -3.57 10.46
CA PHE A 69 1.35 -4.86 9.81
C PHE A 69 0.87 -5.93 10.78
N ALA A 70 1.30 -5.90 12.05
CA ALA A 70 0.86 -6.85 13.07
C ALA A 70 -0.67 -6.88 13.28
N ASP A 71 -1.38 -5.77 13.04
CA ASP A 71 -2.84 -5.68 13.22
C ASP A 71 -3.60 -6.47 12.15
N PHE A 72 -3.11 -6.44 10.90
CA PHE A 72 -3.84 -6.94 9.74
C PHE A 72 -3.07 -7.96 8.88
N PHE A 73 -1.92 -8.45 9.32
CA PHE A 73 -1.09 -9.33 8.50
C PHE A 73 -1.88 -10.56 8.00
N PRO A 74 -1.89 -10.85 6.68
CA PRO A 74 -2.74 -11.86 6.08
C PRO A 74 -2.18 -13.27 6.30
N THR A 75 -2.36 -13.84 7.49
CA THR A 75 -1.95 -15.22 7.75
C THR A 75 -2.86 -16.24 7.04
N PRO A 76 -2.36 -17.44 6.68
CA PRO A 76 -3.18 -18.47 6.04
C PRO A 76 -4.44 -18.84 6.85
N ALA A 77 -4.37 -18.78 8.18
CA ALA A 77 -5.52 -19.00 9.05
C ALA A 77 -6.57 -17.88 8.90
N ARG A 78 -6.16 -16.61 8.94
CA ARG A 78 -7.06 -15.45 8.75
C ARG A 78 -7.69 -15.45 7.36
N LEU A 79 -6.92 -15.76 6.32
CA LEU A 79 -7.45 -15.87 4.95
C LEU A 79 -8.51 -16.96 4.83
N ARG A 80 -8.23 -18.17 5.33
CA ARG A 80 -9.19 -19.29 5.28
C ARG A 80 -10.45 -18.98 6.07
N ALA A 81 -10.32 -18.42 7.26
CA ALA A 81 -11.46 -18.02 8.08
C ALA A 81 -12.33 -16.96 7.38
N HIS A 82 -11.69 -15.94 6.80
CA HIS A 82 -12.38 -14.88 6.08
C HIS A 82 -13.10 -15.40 4.82
N LEU A 83 -12.43 -16.25 4.03
CA LEU A 83 -13.05 -16.90 2.87
C LEU A 83 -14.23 -17.80 3.27
N ALA A 84 -14.13 -18.53 4.38
CA ALA A 84 -15.22 -19.35 4.89
C ALA A 84 -16.40 -18.49 5.37
N ALA A 85 -16.14 -17.34 5.99
CA ALA A 85 -17.18 -16.39 6.40
C ALA A 85 -17.92 -15.80 5.19
N ILE A 86 -17.20 -15.38 4.15
CA ILE A 86 -17.78 -14.90 2.88
C ILE A 86 -18.67 -15.97 2.25
N ARG A 87 -18.17 -17.21 2.12
CA ARG A 87 -18.96 -18.33 1.55
C ARG A 87 -20.23 -18.63 2.34
N ALA A 88 -20.20 -18.40 3.64
CA ALA A 88 -21.35 -18.58 4.52
C ALA A 88 -22.28 -17.35 4.59
N GLY A 89 -22.01 -16.30 3.81
CA GLY A 89 -22.79 -15.05 3.83
C GLY A 89 -22.66 -14.25 5.12
N ARG A 90 -21.64 -14.51 5.94
CA ARG A 90 -21.40 -13.81 7.21
C ARG A 90 -20.54 -12.57 7.00
N HIS A 91 -20.95 -11.47 7.60
CA HIS A 91 -20.16 -10.24 7.60
C HIS A 91 -19.13 -10.29 8.74
N ASP A 92 -17.85 -10.38 8.37
CA ASP A 92 -16.73 -10.31 9.30
C ASP A 92 -16.28 -8.86 9.45
N PHE A 93 -16.74 -8.18 10.50
CA PHE A 93 -16.38 -6.79 10.74
C PHE A 93 -14.96 -6.71 11.29
N GLN A 94 -14.04 -6.24 10.46
CA GLN A 94 -12.66 -5.93 10.86
C GLN A 94 -12.47 -4.41 10.74
N PRO A 95 -12.21 -3.70 11.86
CA PRO A 95 -12.12 -2.23 11.86
C PRO A 95 -11.07 -1.69 10.88
N GLY A 96 -9.97 -2.43 10.68
CA GLY A 96 -8.87 -2.09 9.77
C GLY A 96 -8.97 -2.78 8.41
N HIS A 97 -7.89 -3.41 7.96
CA HIS A 97 -7.88 -4.17 6.72
C HIS A 97 -8.45 -5.57 6.94
N ASN A 98 -9.40 -5.99 6.11
CA ASN A 98 -9.75 -7.40 5.99
C ASN A 98 -8.55 -8.19 5.39
N PRO A 99 -8.48 -9.52 5.57
CA PRO A 99 -7.28 -10.27 5.19
C PRO A 99 -7.03 -10.29 3.68
N LEU A 100 -8.06 -10.17 2.84
CA LEU A 100 -7.88 -10.03 1.38
C LEU A 100 -7.38 -8.64 0.99
N GLY A 101 -7.90 -7.59 1.64
CA GLY A 101 -7.43 -6.21 1.46
C GLY A 101 -5.98 -6.04 1.89
N ALA A 102 -5.58 -6.69 2.99
CA ALA A 102 -4.19 -6.74 3.43
C ALA A 102 -3.28 -7.41 2.38
N LEU A 103 -3.72 -8.54 1.79
CA LEU A 103 -2.98 -9.22 0.73
C LEU A 103 -2.81 -8.32 -0.51
N MET A 104 -3.89 -7.68 -0.95
CA MET A 104 -3.86 -6.77 -2.11
C MET A 104 -2.93 -5.58 -1.88
N MET A 105 -2.97 -4.98 -0.68
CA MET A 105 -2.09 -3.88 -0.34
C MET A 105 -0.61 -4.28 -0.39
N LEU A 106 -0.24 -5.43 0.18
CA LEU A 106 1.13 -5.95 0.11
C LEU A 106 1.56 -6.26 -1.32
N ALA A 107 0.66 -6.83 -2.13
CA ALA A 107 0.92 -7.11 -3.54
C ALA A 107 1.19 -5.81 -4.32
N LEU A 108 0.34 -4.79 -4.18
CA LEU A 108 0.51 -3.51 -4.88
C LEU A 108 1.79 -2.79 -4.44
N MET A 109 2.11 -2.77 -3.14
CA MET A 109 3.36 -2.19 -2.64
C MET A 109 4.58 -2.91 -3.24
N THR A 110 4.54 -4.25 -3.29
CA THR A 110 5.61 -5.06 -3.89
C THR A 110 5.76 -4.76 -5.38
N LEU A 111 4.65 -4.65 -6.11
CA LEU A 111 4.66 -4.33 -7.54
C LEU A 111 5.23 -2.93 -7.82
N VAL A 112 4.86 -1.92 -7.03
CA VAL A 112 5.42 -0.56 -7.18
C VAL A 112 6.93 -0.56 -6.95
N LEU A 113 7.41 -1.24 -5.91
CA LEU A 113 8.85 -1.36 -5.67
C LEU A 113 9.57 -2.16 -6.76
N ALA A 114 8.95 -3.23 -7.26
CA ALA A 114 9.49 -4.02 -8.36
C ALA A 114 9.62 -3.17 -9.63
N LEU A 115 8.59 -2.39 -9.98
CA LEU A 115 8.62 -1.48 -11.13
C LEU A 115 9.70 -0.41 -10.97
N GLY A 116 9.81 0.22 -9.80
CA GLY A 116 10.85 1.21 -9.51
C GLY A 116 12.26 0.62 -9.60
N LEU A 117 12.46 -0.60 -9.09
CA LEU A 117 13.72 -1.32 -9.20
C LEU A 117 14.04 -1.68 -10.65
N THR A 118 13.10 -2.28 -11.39
CA THR A 118 13.34 -2.65 -12.79
C THR A 118 13.59 -1.44 -13.68
N GLY A 119 12.85 -0.34 -13.45
CA GLY A 119 13.08 0.92 -14.16
C GLY A 119 14.44 1.54 -13.85
N PHE A 120 14.90 1.47 -12.59
CA PHE A 120 16.26 1.89 -12.24
C PHE A 120 17.31 1.03 -12.95
N LEU A 121 17.16 -0.30 -12.96
CA LEU A 121 18.10 -1.21 -13.62
C LEU A 121 18.23 -0.96 -15.12
N GLN A 122 17.16 -0.53 -15.79
CA GLN A 122 17.20 -0.11 -17.21
C GLN A 122 18.10 1.09 -17.47
N THR A 123 18.45 1.88 -16.45
CA THR A 123 19.38 3.01 -16.56
C THR A 123 20.84 2.63 -16.32
N THR A 124 21.12 1.35 -16.00
CA THR A 124 22.46 0.88 -15.65
C THR A 124 23.10 0.07 -16.78
N ASP A 125 24.38 0.34 -17.05
CA ASP A 125 25.14 -0.36 -18.10
C ASP A 125 25.29 -1.87 -17.81
N LEU A 126 25.34 -2.25 -16.54
CA LEU A 126 25.47 -3.65 -16.10
C LEU A 126 24.36 -4.55 -16.67
N PHE A 127 23.18 -3.98 -16.84
CA PHE A 127 22.00 -4.72 -17.23
C PHE A 127 21.64 -4.36 -18.69
N TRP A 128 21.68 -3.08 -19.10
CA TRP A 128 21.17 -2.56 -20.38
C TRP A 128 22.22 -1.77 -21.18
N GLY A 129 23.49 -1.78 -20.77
CA GLY A 129 24.58 -1.13 -21.48
C GLY A 129 24.93 -1.91 -22.74
N GLU A 130 24.74 -1.29 -23.90
CA GLU A 130 25.41 -1.74 -25.11
C GLU A 130 26.84 -1.21 -25.08
N GLU A 131 27.83 -2.11 -25.00
CA GLU A 131 29.24 -1.78 -25.26
C GLU A 131 29.37 -1.40 -26.75
N TRP A 132 29.28 -0.12 -27.09
CA TRP A 132 29.71 0.37 -28.40
C TRP A 132 30.71 1.51 -28.27
#